data_AF-A0A535I4K0-F1
#
_entry.id   AF-A0A535I4K0-F1
#
_cell.length_a   1.000
_cell.length_b   1.000
_cell.length_c   1.000
_cell.angle_alpha   90.00
_cell.angle_beta   90.00
_cell.angle_gamma   90.00
#
_symmetry.space_group_name_H-M   'P 1'
#
loop_
_entity.id
_entity.type
_entity.pdbx_description
1 polymer ?
#
loop_
_entity_poly.entity_id
_entity_poly.type
_entity_poly.pdbx_seq_one_letter_code
_entity_poly.pdbx_strand_id
1 'polypeptide(L)'
;MRLRDRDDVNLMLIALTCALLMVLPLVTTFDDLLTAWAMQLGANNPLQAIVPAESRMVVSLLGLAGIRAATSGSHLVVWDSAGSMHTLFISWNCIGWQSLILFGVSLVTGLRGGHTLEARVQVVCIGLAATVLLNLLRVSAVAAIAATIGVAPAVFFHDYGGTIVFVGFLFAFWTFAQRWILVVQTPELEVTV
;
A
#
# COMPACT_ATOMS: atom_id res chain seq x y z
N MET A 1 -4.26 -7.18 33.47
CA MET A 1 -5.25 -7.09 32.37
C MET A 1 -6.37 -8.06 32.70
N ARG A 2 -7.63 -7.61 32.82
CA ARG A 2 -8.74 -8.48 33.27
C ARG A 2 -9.18 -9.39 32.11
N LEU A 3 -9.72 -10.57 32.42
CA LEU A 3 -10.19 -11.56 31.42
C LEU A 3 -11.14 -10.93 30.39
N ARG A 4 -12.03 -10.04 30.83
CA ARG A 4 -12.97 -9.31 29.98
C ARG A 4 -12.29 -8.39 28.95
N ASP A 5 -11.17 -7.74 29.30
CA ASP A 5 -10.40 -6.93 28.35
C ASP A 5 -9.74 -7.80 27.27
N ARG A 6 -9.32 -9.03 27.61
CA ARG A 6 -8.76 -9.97 26.61
C ARG A 6 -9.84 -10.47 25.66
N ASP A 7 -11.04 -10.77 26.17
CA ASP A 7 -12.15 -11.26 25.35
C ASP A 7 -12.62 -10.18 24.36
N ASP A 8 -12.74 -8.93 24.81
CA ASP A 8 -13.11 -7.79 23.96
C ASP A 8 -12.04 -7.52 22.87
N VAL A 9 -10.75 -7.59 23.23
CA VAL A 9 -9.65 -7.44 22.26
C VAL A 9 -9.63 -8.60 21.26
N ASN A 10 -9.83 -9.84 21.71
CA ASN A 10 -9.88 -11.01 20.83
C ASN A 10 -11.06 -10.92 19.85
N LEU A 11 -12.24 -10.53 20.33
CA LEU A 11 -13.41 -10.30 19.49
C LEU A 11 -13.17 -9.22 18.44
N MET A 12 -12.54 -8.10 18.83
CA MET A 12 -12.19 -7.02 17.90
C MET A 12 -11.19 -7.49 16.83
N LEU A 13 -10.15 -8.24 17.22
CA LEU A 13 -9.17 -8.78 16.28
C LEU A 13 -9.79 -9.77 15.30
N ILE A 14 -10.68 -10.63 15.77
CA ILE A 14 -11.43 -11.58 14.92
C ILE A 14 -12.33 -10.80 13.96
N ALA A 15 -13.11 -9.83 14.44
CA ALA A 15 -14.00 -9.03 13.61
C ALA A 15 -13.24 -8.27 12.52
N LEU A 16 -12.11 -7.65 12.88
CA LEU A 16 -11.25 -6.93 11.94
C LEU A 16 -10.64 -7.86 10.89
N THR A 17 -10.21 -9.05 11.31
CA THR A 17 -9.67 -10.07 10.39
C THR A 17 -10.75 -10.57 9.43
N CYS A 18 -11.95 -10.87 9.93
CA CYS A 18 -13.09 -11.27 9.09
C CYS A 18 -13.46 -10.18 8.07
N ALA A 19 -13.49 -8.91 8.50
CA ALA A 19 -13.75 -7.79 7.60
C ALA A 19 -12.68 -7.67 6.50
N LEU A 20 -11.39 -7.80 6.85
CA LEU A 20 -10.29 -7.79 5.88
C LEU A 20 -10.41 -8.94 4.87
N LEU A 21 -10.71 -10.15 5.35
CA LEU A 21 -10.91 -11.33 4.49
C LEU A 21 -12.10 -11.19 3.55
N MET A 22 -13.18 -10.51 3.97
CA MET A 22 -14.34 -10.26 3.11
C MET A 22 -14.08 -9.18 2.05
N VAL A 23 -13.25 -8.19 2.36
CA VAL A 23 -12.92 -7.09 1.44
C VAL A 23 -11.88 -7.50 0.40
N LEU A 24 -10.99 -8.43 0.73
CA LEU A 24 -9.95 -8.96 -0.16
C LEU A 24 -10.44 -9.29 -1.58
N PRO A 25 -11.42 -10.19 -1.78
CA PRO A 25 -11.87 -10.56 -3.13
C PRO A 25 -12.46 -9.38 -3.92
N LEU A 26 -13.06 -8.40 -3.23
CA LEU A 26 -13.58 -7.19 -3.86
C LEU A 26 -12.43 -6.32 -4.38
N VAL A 27 -11.39 -6.10 -3.55
CA VAL A 27 -10.23 -5.29 -3.93
C VAL A 27 -9.44 -5.95 -5.05
N THR A 28 -9.19 -7.26 -4.97
CA THR A 28 -8.48 -7.98 -6.04
C THR A 28 -9.25 -7.96 -7.35
N THR A 29 -10.57 -8.11 -7.31
CA THR A 29 -11.41 -8.00 -8.53
C THR A 29 -11.35 -6.60 -9.14
N PHE A 30 -11.33 -5.56 -8.30
CA PHE A 30 -11.18 -4.18 -8.77
C PHE A 30 -9.80 -3.93 -9.38
N ASP A 31 -8.75 -4.48 -8.76
CA ASP A 31 -7.37 -4.40 -9.27
C ASP A 31 -7.23 -5.12 -10.62
N ASP A 32 -7.86 -6.28 -10.79
CA ASP A 32 -7.91 -7.01 -12.06
C ASP A 32 -8.64 -6.21 -13.15
N LEU A 33 -9.78 -5.57 -12.80
CA LEU A 33 -10.51 -4.70 -13.71
C LEU A 33 -9.67 -3.50 -14.15
N LEU A 34 -9.00 -2.83 -13.20
CA LEU A 34 -8.09 -1.73 -13.49
C LEU A 34 -6.97 -2.19 -14.43
N THR A 35 -6.39 -3.36 -14.18
CA THR A 35 -5.33 -3.93 -15.03
C THR A 35 -5.83 -4.17 -16.45
N ALA A 36 -7.01 -4.77 -16.60
CA ALA A 36 -7.64 -4.99 -17.90
C ALA A 36 -7.87 -3.69 -18.66
N TRP A 37 -8.39 -2.66 -17.99
CA TRP A 37 -8.58 -1.33 -18.58
C TRP A 37 -7.26 -0.65 -18.96
N ALA A 38 -6.24 -0.70 -18.10
CA ALA A 38 -4.94 -0.14 -18.40
C ALA A 38 -4.29 -0.80 -19.62
N MET A 39 -4.45 -2.12 -19.77
CA MET A 39 -4.00 -2.83 -20.97
C MET A 39 -4.77 -2.41 -22.22
N GLN A 40 -6.10 -2.27 -22.14
CA GLN A 40 -6.92 -1.81 -23.27
C GLN A 40 -6.57 -0.39 -23.72
N LEU A 41 -6.21 0.49 -22.78
CA LEU A 41 -5.81 1.88 -23.04
C LEU A 41 -4.33 2.01 -23.47
N GLY A 42 -3.55 0.92 -23.48
CA GLY A 42 -2.12 0.96 -23.79
C GLY A 42 -1.28 1.68 -22.72
N ALA A 43 -1.79 1.79 -21.48
CA ALA A 43 -1.10 2.46 -20.37
C ALA A 43 0.05 1.61 -19.78
N ASN A 44 0.16 0.34 -20.17
CA ASN A 44 1.24 -0.56 -19.77
C ASN A 44 2.65 -0.01 -20.10
N ASN A 45 2.84 0.54 -21.30
CA ASN A 45 4.13 1.08 -21.72
C ASN A 45 4.59 2.31 -20.90
N PRO A 46 3.78 3.36 -20.72
CA PRO A 46 4.18 4.49 -19.89
C PRO A 46 4.38 4.12 -18.42
N LEU A 47 3.55 3.22 -17.86
CA LEU A 47 3.74 2.74 -16.49
C LEU A 47 5.03 1.91 -16.36
N GLN A 48 5.36 1.09 -17.35
CA GLN A 48 6.61 0.32 -17.36
C GLN A 48 7.86 1.21 -17.41
N ALA A 49 7.76 2.41 -18.00
CA ALA A 49 8.88 3.35 -18.04
C ALA A 49 9.30 3.88 -16.65
N ILE A 50 8.41 3.81 -15.66
CA ILE A 50 8.67 4.23 -14.27
C ILE A 50 9.42 3.14 -13.51
N VAL A 51 9.20 1.86 -13.86
CA VAL A 51 9.75 0.70 -13.15
C VAL A 51 11.26 0.79 -12.92
N PRO A 52 12.12 1.16 -13.90
CA PRO A 52 13.56 1.25 -13.64
C PRO A 52 13.95 2.24 -12.54
N ALA A 53 13.17 3.31 -12.33
CA ALA A 53 13.42 4.22 -11.22
C ALA A 53 13.07 3.54 -9.89
N GLU A 54 11.93 2.88 -9.83
CA GLU A 54 11.48 2.13 -8.65
C GLU A 54 12.42 0.98 -8.29
N SER A 55 12.89 0.20 -9.26
CA SER A 55 13.84 -0.88 -9.02
C SER A 55 15.11 -0.39 -8.32
N ARG A 56 15.60 0.81 -8.67
CA ARG A 56 16.77 1.41 -7.98
C ARG A 56 16.44 1.79 -6.54
N MET A 57 15.24 2.30 -6.28
CA MET A 57 14.79 2.62 -4.92
C MET A 57 14.68 1.35 -4.07
N VAL A 58 14.14 0.27 -4.64
CA VAL A 58 14.06 -1.05 -4.00
C VAL A 58 15.45 -1.59 -3.68
N VAL A 59 16.42 -1.51 -4.61
CA VAL A 59 17.81 -1.89 -4.33
C VAL A 59 18.39 -1.10 -3.15
N SER A 60 18.15 0.20 -3.09
CA SER A 60 18.60 1.04 -1.96
C SER A 60 17.98 0.60 -0.64
N LEU A 61 16.69 0.30 -0.61
CA LEU A 61 16.00 -0.20 0.59
C LEU A 61 16.52 -1.57 1.03
N LEU A 62 16.77 -2.48 0.09
CA LEU A 62 17.38 -3.78 0.36
C LEU A 62 18.80 -3.62 0.92
N GLY A 63 19.57 -2.68 0.39
CA GLY A 63 20.90 -2.34 0.89
C GLY A 63 20.88 -1.86 2.35
N LEU A 64 19.88 -1.04 2.73
CA LEU A 64 19.69 -0.64 4.13
C LEU A 64 19.35 -1.82 5.05
N ALA A 65 18.71 -2.86 4.51
CA ALA A 65 18.43 -4.10 5.23
C ALA A 65 19.61 -5.10 5.21
N GLY A 66 20.75 -4.75 4.62
CA GLY A 66 21.92 -5.62 4.50
C GLY A 66 21.79 -6.71 3.44
N ILE A 67 20.78 -6.63 2.57
CA ILE A 67 20.54 -7.58 1.48
C ILE A 67 21.27 -7.11 0.24
N ARG A 68 22.12 -7.98 -0.33
CA ARG A 68 22.80 -7.69 -1.58
C ARG A 68 21.80 -7.76 -2.72
N ALA A 69 21.66 -6.65 -3.44
CA ALA A 69 20.78 -6.55 -4.60
C ALA A 69 21.37 -5.62 -5.67
N ALA A 70 20.99 -5.84 -6.92
CA ALA A 70 21.36 -5.02 -8.07
C ALA A 70 20.16 -4.92 -9.02
N THR A 71 20.15 -3.92 -9.89
CA THR A 71 19.07 -3.74 -10.86
C THR A 71 19.62 -3.42 -12.24
N SER A 72 18.95 -3.92 -13.27
CA SER A 72 19.17 -3.58 -14.67
C SER A 72 17.80 -3.37 -15.34
N GLY A 73 17.44 -2.10 -15.56
CA GLY A 73 16.10 -1.74 -16.02
C GLY A 73 15.01 -2.25 -15.07
N SER A 74 14.09 -3.06 -15.60
CA SER A 74 12.99 -3.68 -14.85
C SER A 74 13.37 -4.99 -14.15
N HIS A 75 14.61 -5.45 -14.28
CA HIS A 75 15.10 -6.66 -13.63
C HIS A 75 15.83 -6.31 -12.35
N LEU A 76 15.42 -6.97 -11.26
CA LEU A 76 16.08 -6.94 -9.98
C LEU A 76 16.80 -8.28 -9.79
N VAL A 77 18.02 -8.22 -9.28
CA VAL A 77 18.80 -9.39 -8.88
C VAL A 77 19.00 -9.30 -7.38
N VAL A 78 18.67 -10.37 -6.67
CA VAL A 78 18.95 -10.51 -5.24
C VAL A 78 19.79 -11.75 -5.00
N TRP A 79 20.71 -11.65 -4.04
CA TRP A 79 21.56 -12.78 -3.64
C TRP A 79 21.14 -13.30 -2.28
N ASP A 80 21.02 -14.63 -2.18
CA ASP A 80 20.79 -15.30 -0.91
C ASP A 80 22.07 -15.34 -0.05
N SER A 81 21.97 -15.90 1.16
CA SER A 81 23.10 -16.08 2.07
C SER A 81 24.14 -17.10 1.57
N ALA A 82 23.74 -18.02 0.69
CA ALA A 82 24.61 -19.00 0.04
C ALA A 82 25.33 -18.44 -1.20
N GLY A 83 24.95 -17.23 -1.66
CA GLY A 83 25.47 -16.60 -2.86
C GLY A 83 24.71 -16.95 -4.15
N SER A 84 23.60 -17.70 -4.07
CA SER A 84 22.74 -17.98 -5.22
C SER A 84 22.05 -16.71 -5.69
N MET A 85 21.92 -16.59 -7.01
CA MET A 85 21.33 -15.42 -7.66
C MET A 85 19.86 -15.68 -8.00
N HIS A 86 18.98 -14.79 -7.57
CA HIS A 86 17.57 -14.81 -7.94
C HIS A 86 17.24 -13.56 -8.75
N THR A 87 16.82 -13.77 -10.00
CA THR A 87 16.39 -12.69 -10.90
C THR A 87 14.88 -12.54 -10.81
N LEU A 88 14.43 -11.35 -10.44
CA LEU A 88 13.03 -10.96 -10.35
C LEU A 88 12.72 -9.93 -11.43
N PHE A 89 11.60 -10.10 -12.12
CA PHE A 89 11.10 -9.09 -13.06
C PHE A 89 10.04 -8.24 -12.36
N ILE A 90 10.25 -6.92 -12.35
CA ILE A 90 9.28 -5.97 -11.82
C ILE A 90 8.40 -5.51 -12.98
N SER A 91 7.13 -5.89 -12.93
CA SER A 91 6.12 -5.44 -13.89
C SER A 91 5.62 -4.05 -13.53
N TRP A 92 5.13 -3.30 -14.51
CA TRP A 92 4.37 -2.06 -14.31
C TRP A 92 3.20 -2.20 -13.33
N ASN A 93 2.67 -3.41 -13.14
CA ASN A 93 1.64 -3.68 -12.14
C ASN A 93 2.16 -3.53 -10.69
N CYS A 94 3.47 -3.73 -10.48
CA CYS A 94 4.09 -3.66 -9.15
C CYS A 94 4.35 -2.23 -8.66
N ILE A 95 4.18 -1.20 -9.49
CA ILE A 95 4.55 0.19 -9.14
C ILE A 95 3.55 0.90 -8.20
N GLY A 96 2.50 0.19 -7.77
CA GLY A 96 1.52 0.70 -6.82
C GLY A 96 0.54 1.71 -7.40
N TRP A 97 0.44 1.83 -8.73
CA TRP A 97 -0.49 2.76 -9.38
C TRP A 97 -1.96 2.43 -9.07
N GLN A 98 -2.30 1.15 -8.89
CA GLN A 98 -3.63 0.73 -8.44
C GLN A 98 -3.92 1.22 -7.02
N SER A 99 -2.94 1.10 -6.12
CA SER A 99 -3.03 1.64 -4.75
C SER A 99 -3.22 3.16 -4.74
N LEU A 100 -2.59 3.89 -5.66
CA LEU A 100 -2.81 5.33 -5.83
C LEU A 100 -4.23 5.66 -6.27
N ILE A 101 -4.81 4.88 -7.19
CA ILE A 101 -6.21 5.05 -7.61
C ILE A 101 -7.15 4.75 -6.44
N LEU A 102 -6.94 3.65 -5.73
CA LEU A 102 -7.76 3.28 -4.56
C LEU A 102 -7.68 4.33 -3.46
N PHE A 103 -6.47 4.86 -3.19
CA PHE A 103 -6.31 5.99 -2.28
C PHE A 103 -7.11 7.21 -2.77
N GLY A 104 -7.00 7.55 -4.06
CA GLY A 104 -7.77 8.63 -4.69
C GLY A 104 -9.29 8.47 -4.55
N VAL A 105 -9.81 7.26 -4.78
CA VAL A 105 -11.23 6.94 -4.56
C VAL A 105 -11.61 7.10 -3.08
N SER A 106 -10.74 6.67 -2.16
CA SER A 106 -11.00 6.82 -0.73
C SER A 106 -11.08 8.27 -0.25
N LEU A 107 -10.39 9.21 -0.93
CA LEU A 107 -10.47 10.64 -0.61
C LEU A 107 -11.89 11.19 -0.82
N VAL A 108 -12.64 10.67 -1.80
CA VAL A 108 -14.01 11.12 -2.13
C VAL A 108 -14.96 10.93 -0.95
N THR A 109 -14.76 9.87 -0.16
CA THR A 109 -15.56 9.58 1.02
C THR A 109 -14.92 10.13 2.29
N GLY A 110 -13.60 9.98 2.44
CA GLY A 110 -12.91 10.34 3.67
C GLY A 110 -12.73 11.86 3.89
N LEU A 111 -12.79 12.68 2.84
CA LEU A 111 -12.78 14.15 2.97
C LEU A 111 -14.18 14.78 2.97
N ARG A 112 -15.25 13.97 3.06
CA ARG A 112 -16.62 14.50 3.16
C ARG A 112 -16.79 15.26 4.49
N GLY A 113 -17.10 16.55 4.39
CA GLY A 113 -17.33 17.41 5.54
C GLY A 113 -16.77 18.81 5.35
N GLY A 114 -17.12 19.71 6.26
CA GLY A 114 -16.60 21.09 6.32
C GLY A 114 -15.19 21.15 6.92
N HIS A 115 -14.21 20.59 6.23
CA HIS A 115 -12.80 20.65 6.63
C HIS A 115 -12.09 21.84 5.99
N THR A 116 -11.09 22.38 6.69
CA THR A 116 -10.24 23.46 6.15
C THR A 116 -9.45 22.99 4.93
N LEU A 117 -9.12 23.92 4.03
CA LEU A 117 -8.30 23.62 2.85
C LEU A 117 -6.93 23.07 3.25
N GLU A 118 -6.32 23.65 4.29
CA GLU A 118 -5.01 23.22 4.81
C GLU A 118 -5.04 21.75 5.26
N ALA A 119 -6.03 21.36 6.07
CA ALA A 119 -6.16 19.97 6.54
C ALA A 119 -6.36 19.00 5.37
N ARG A 120 -7.16 19.38 4.36
CA ARG A 120 -7.36 18.57 3.15
C ARG A 120 -6.05 18.37 2.39
N VAL A 121 -5.27 19.43 2.20
CA VAL A 121 -3.97 19.35 1.51
C VAL A 121 -2.99 18.46 2.29
N GLN A 122 -2.92 18.62 3.62
CA GLN A 122 -2.08 17.76 4.46
C GLN A 122 -2.46 16.28 4.33
N VAL A 123 -3.75 15.95 4.41
CA VAL A 123 -4.24 14.56 4.23
C VAL A 123 -3.84 14.02 2.86
N VAL A 124 -4.04 14.79 1.80
CA VAL A 124 -3.69 14.35 0.43
C VAL A 124 -2.19 14.13 0.29
N CYS A 125 -1.35 15.07 0.73
CA CYS A 125 0.10 14.97 0.61
C CYS A 125 0.67 13.80 1.43
N ILE A 126 0.24 13.66 2.69
CA ILE A 126 0.69 12.58 3.57
C ILE A 126 0.23 11.23 3.01
N GLY A 127 -1.03 11.11 2.61
CA GLY A 127 -1.56 9.86 2.08
C GLY A 127 -0.92 9.46 0.75
N LEU A 128 -0.64 10.42 -0.14
CA LEU A 128 0.09 10.16 -1.38
C LEU A 128 1.51 9.65 -1.10
N ALA A 129 2.26 10.36 -0.25
CA ALA A 129 3.62 9.97 0.12
C ALA A 129 3.64 8.60 0.81
N ALA A 130 2.71 8.36 1.74
CA ALA A 130 2.61 7.09 2.44
C ALA A 130 2.22 5.94 1.51
N THR A 131 1.34 6.18 0.52
CA THR A 131 0.96 5.16 -0.47
C THR A 131 2.16 4.75 -1.34
N VAL A 132 2.92 5.74 -1.83
CA VAL A 132 4.16 5.48 -2.60
C VAL A 132 5.18 4.73 -1.74
N LEU A 133 5.41 5.19 -0.50
CA LEU A 133 6.35 4.55 0.41
C LEU A 133 5.95 3.11 0.75
N LEU A 134 4.66 2.87 1.02
CA LEU A 134 4.15 1.54 1.31
C LEU A 134 4.35 0.59 0.12
N ASN A 135 4.14 1.07 -1.11
CA ASN A 135 4.41 0.26 -2.29
C ASN A 135 5.90 -0.11 -2.40
N LEU A 136 6.80 0.85 -2.20
CA LEU A 136 8.24 0.58 -2.20
C LEU A 136 8.63 -0.44 -1.13
N LEU A 137 8.08 -0.32 0.07
CA LEU A 137 8.31 -1.28 1.16
C LEU A 137 7.75 -2.66 0.83
N ARG A 138 6.56 -2.74 0.20
CA ARG A 138 5.97 -4.00 -0.26
C ARG A 138 6.87 -4.69 -1.28
N VAL A 139 7.29 -4.00 -2.34
CA VAL A 139 8.14 -4.59 -3.39
C VAL A 139 9.49 -5.01 -2.80
N SER A 140 10.06 -4.19 -1.92
CA SER A 140 11.28 -4.53 -1.18
C SER A 140 11.10 -5.77 -0.30
N ALA A 141 9.97 -5.90 0.39
CA ALA A 141 9.66 -7.07 1.20
C ALA A 141 9.52 -8.34 0.35
N VAL A 142 8.84 -8.28 -0.81
CA VAL A 142 8.77 -9.41 -1.75
C VAL A 142 10.18 -9.86 -2.16
N ALA A 143 11.05 -8.91 -2.54
CA ALA A 143 12.42 -9.21 -2.92
C ALA A 143 13.26 -9.77 -1.76
N ALA A 144 13.07 -9.25 -0.55
CA ALA A 144 13.74 -9.73 0.65
C ALA A 144 13.30 -11.17 1.01
N ILE A 145 12.01 -11.47 0.92
CA ILE A 145 11.47 -12.82 1.13
C ILE A 145 12.05 -13.78 0.08
N ALA A 146 12.13 -13.36 -1.18
CA ALA A 146 12.72 -14.16 -2.25
C ALA A 146 14.20 -14.52 -1.95
N ALA A 147 14.96 -13.57 -1.40
CA ALA A 147 16.38 -13.76 -1.06
C ALA A 147 16.61 -14.59 0.20
N THR A 148 15.64 -14.69 1.12
CA THR A 148 15.85 -15.29 2.46
C THR A 148 15.06 -16.57 2.69
N ILE A 149 13.81 -16.62 2.22
CA ILE A 149 12.89 -17.75 2.43
C ILE A 149 12.66 -18.50 1.10
N GLY A 150 12.79 -17.80 -0.02
CA GLY A 150 12.68 -18.35 -1.37
C GLY A 150 11.53 -17.76 -2.17
N VAL A 151 11.45 -18.17 -3.44
CA VAL A 151 10.54 -17.58 -4.44
C VAL A 151 9.07 -17.89 -4.16
N ALA A 152 8.72 -19.12 -3.74
CA ALA A 152 7.32 -19.49 -3.53
C ALA A 152 6.64 -18.67 -2.42
N PRO A 153 7.25 -18.48 -1.22
CA PRO A 153 6.72 -17.55 -0.21
C PRO A 153 6.65 -16.10 -0.70
N ALA A 154 7.60 -15.66 -1.53
CA ALA A 154 7.61 -14.32 -2.09
C ALA A 154 6.42 -14.08 -3.03
N VAL A 155 6.10 -15.05 -3.89
CA VAL A 155 4.92 -15.00 -4.78
C VAL A 155 3.63 -14.97 -3.96
N PHE A 156 3.51 -15.82 -2.93
CA PHE A 156 2.34 -15.78 -2.05
C PHE A 156 2.14 -14.42 -1.38
N PHE A 157 3.22 -13.83 -0.85
CA PHE A 157 3.16 -12.49 -0.26
C PHE A 157 2.86 -11.40 -1.31
N HIS A 158 3.39 -11.54 -2.52
CA HIS A 158 3.12 -10.63 -3.63
C HIS A 158 1.63 -10.61 -4.00
N ASP A 159 1.01 -11.79 -4.13
CA ASP A 159 -0.35 -11.96 -4.66
C ASP A 159 -1.43 -11.61 -3.63
N TYR A 160 -1.19 -11.89 -2.34
CA TYR A 160 -2.20 -11.69 -1.28
C TYR A 160 -1.76 -10.70 -0.21
N GLY A 161 -0.49 -10.77 0.19
CA GLY A 161 0.06 -9.94 1.26
C GLY A 161 0.01 -8.45 0.91
N GLY A 162 0.27 -8.10 -0.35
CA GLY A 162 0.19 -6.71 -0.83
C GLY A 162 -1.17 -6.06 -0.58
N THR A 163 -2.26 -6.75 -0.95
CA THR A 163 -3.63 -6.26 -0.75
C THR A 163 -3.98 -6.13 0.72
N ILE A 164 -3.62 -7.13 1.55
CA ILE A 164 -3.86 -7.07 3.01
C ILE A 164 -3.16 -5.86 3.62
N VAL A 165 -1.88 -5.67 3.30
CA VAL A 165 -1.07 -4.56 3.80
C VAL A 165 -1.67 -3.22 3.38
N PHE A 166 -2.12 -3.09 2.13
CA PHE A 166 -2.69 -1.85 1.63
C PHE A 166 -4.06 -1.52 2.24
N VAL A 167 -4.96 -2.51 2.37
CA VAL A 167 -6.26 -2.30 3.03
C VAL A 167 -6.09 -1.95 4.51
N GLY A 168 -5.19 -2.66 5.21
CA GLY A 168 -4.82 -2.33 6.59
C GLY A 168 -4.25 -0.92 6.71
N PHE A 169 -3.40 -0.52 5.76
CA PHE A 169 -2.90 0.85 5.66
C PHE A 169 -4.01 1.88 5.48
N LEU A 170 -4.96 1.68 4.55
CA LEU A 170 -6.06 2.63 4.34
C LEU A 170 -6.89 2.80 5.61
N PHE A 171 -7.19 1.70 6.31
CA PHE A 171 -7.91 1.76 7.58
C PHE A 171 -7.14 2.56 8.64
N ALA A 172 -5.85 2.27 8.82
CA ALA A 172 -4.99 2.96 9.77
C ALA A 172 -4.81 4.45 9.41
N PHE A 173 -4.59 4.75 8.14
CA PHE A 173 -4.44 6.10 7.60
C PHE A 173 -5.70 6.94 7.85
N TRP A 174 -6.88 6.41 7.53
CA TRP A 174 -8.13 7.15 7.74
C TRP A 174 -8.46 7.32 9.22
N THR A 175 -8.24 6.29 10.03
CA THR A 175 -8.37 6.40 11.50
C THR A 175 -7.44 7.51 12.03
N PHE A 176 -6.22 7.60 11.49
CA PHE A 176 -5.26 8.63 11.85
C PHE A 176 -5.70 10.03 11.37
N ALA A 177 -6.00 10.18 10.10
CA ALA A 177 -6.40 11.45 9.51
C ALA A 177 -7.64 12.03 10.20
N GLN A 178 -8.66 11.21 10.48
CA GLN A 178 -9.89 11.65 11.14
C GLN A 178 -9.68 12.07 12.60
N ARG A 179 -8.72 11.47 13.29
CA ARG A 179 -8.48 11.76 14.70
C ARG A 179 -7.54 12.93 14.93
N TRP A 180 -6.55 13.13 14.05
CA TRP A 180 -5.45 14.06 14.31
C TRP A 180 -5.30 15.20 13.28
N ILE A 181 -5.82 15.06 12.06
CA ILE A 181 -5.65 16.08 11.01
C ILE A 181 -6.97 16.80 10.72
N LEU A 182 -8.03 16.03 10.50
CA LEU A 182 -9.32 16.56 10.08
C LEU A 182 -10.08 17.13 11.28
N VAL A 183 -10.18 18.45 11.33
CA VAL A 183 -11.10 19.14 12.24
C VAL A 183 -12.37 19.47 11.47
N VAL A 184 -13.53 19.11 12.02
CA VAL A 184 -14.82 19.54 11.47
C VAL A 184 -15.03 20.99 11.88
N GLN A 185 -15.11 21.90 10.91
CA GLN A 185 -15.60 23.23 11.18
C GLN A 185 -17.09 23.12 11.48
N THR A 186 -17.46 23.24 12.75
CA THR A 186 -18.86 23.49 13.09
C THR A 186 -19.17 24.89 12.56
N PRO A 187 -20.22 25.08 11.74
CA PRO A 187 -20.68 26.43 11.46
C PRO A 187 -20.98 27.04 12.83
N GLU A 188 -20.30 28.11 13.22
CA GLU A 188 -20.81 28.97 14.28
C GLU A 188 -22.20 29.37 13.82
N LEU A 189 -23.21 28.78 14.47
CA LEU A 189 -24.52 29.39 14.52
C LEU A 189 -24.24 30.77 15.11
N GLU A 190 -24.30 31.76 14.24
CA GLU A 190 -24.47 33.16 14.54
C GLU A 190 -25.79 33.28 15.31
N VAL A 191 -25.78 32.87 16.58
CA VAL A 191 -26.84 33.08 17.55
C VAL A 191 -26.70 34.53 17.97
N THR A 192 -27.33 35.40 17.18
CA THR A 192 -28.09 36.60 17.56
C THR A 192 -27.71 37.28 18.89
N VAL A 193 -27.29 38.55 18.84
CA VAL A 193 -28.12 39.71 19.24
C VAL A 193 -27.77 40.91 18.36
#